data_AF-A0A550BTI2-F1
#
_entry.id   AF-A0A550BTI2-F1
#
_cell.length_a   1.000
_cell.length_b   1.000
_cell.length_c   1.000
_cell.angle_alpha   90.00
_cell.angle_beta   90.00
_cell.angle_gamma   90.00
#
_symmetry.space_group_name_H-M   'P 1'
#
loop_
_entity.id
_entity.type
_entity.pdbx_description
1 polymer ?
#
loop_
_entity_poly.entity_id
_entity_poly.type
_entity_poly.pdbx_seq_one_letter_code
_entity_poly.pdbx_strand_id
1 'polypeptide(L)'
;MLAKADSDIVFIFSAQHDCRTVGCNEFYEIAETQERRETPRKQLRVRHADDDHYVVNIYALHNASNLRRAIDRELTKPIPLYKDRRAHHDASATRLRAQKDAANDVDAVAVPAGPGEVNADTVQQSQAEPGRPGKRRRKAWLFELDADMIHLV
;
A
#
# COMPACT_ATOMS: atom_id res chain seq x y z
N MET A 1 32.44 27.46 -26.02
CA MET A 1 31.32 27.28 -25.07
C MET A 1 30.04 27.17 -25.88
N LEU A 2 29.47 25.97 -25.99
CA LEU A 2 28.17 25.79 -26.66
C LEU A 2 27.08 26.17 -25.65
N ALA A 3 26.30 27.19 -25.98
CA ALA A 3 25.12 27.57 -25.20
C ALA A 3 24.13 26.40 -25.19
N LYS A 4 23.76 25.93 -23.99
CA LYS A 4 22.71 24.93 -23.79
C LYS A 4 21.40 25.58 -24.22
N ALA A 5 20.75 25.05 -25.25
CA ALA A 5 19.39 25.46 -25.61
C ALA A 5 18.48 25.25 -24.38
N ASP A 6 17.59 26.21 -24.11
CA ASP A 6 16.53 26.05 -23.10
C ASP A 6 15.66 24.86 -23.52
N SER A 7 15.94 23.70 -22.94
CA SER A 7 15.15 22.51 -23.14
C SER A 7 13.93 22.60 -22.24
N ASP A 8 12.76 22.79 -22.85
CA ASP A 8 11.47 22.74 -22.15
C ASP A 8 11.37 21.45 -21.31
N ILE A 9 11.00 21.60 -20.03
CA ILE A 9 10.76 20.46 -19.14
C ILE A 9 9.47 19.77 -19.57
N VAL A 10 9.60 18.57 -20.17
CA VAL A 10 8.45 17.82 -20.70
C VAL A 10 7.57 17.27 -19.58
N PHE A 11 8.17 16.65 -18.56
CA PHE A 11 7.46 16.14 -17.38
C PHE A 11 8.41 15.82 -16.22
N ILE A 12 7.87 15.71 -15.01
CA ILE A 12 8.58 15.29 -13.79
C ILE A 12 8.21 13.84 -13.48
N PHE A 13 9.18 13.07 -12.98
CA PHE A 13 9.00 11.71 -12.47
C PHE A 13 9.65 11.52 -11.10
N SER A 14 9.25 10.46 -10.41
CA SER A 14 9.84 10.05 -9.13
C SER A 14 10.86 8.95 -9.37
N ALA A 15 12.10 9.20 -8.95
CA ALA A 15 13.17 8.23 -8.87
C ALA A 15 13.65 8.14 -7.41
N GLN A 16 13.88 6.93 -6.93
CA GLN A 16 14.39 6.65 -5.59
C GLN A 16 15.64 5.79 -5.75
N HIS A 17 16.69 6.07 -5.00
CA HIS A 17 17.91 5.26 -5.03
C HIS A 17 17.63 3.87 -4.45
N ASP A 18 18.17 2.81 -5.08
CA ASP A 18 18.05 1.44 -4.58
C ASP A 18 19.08 1.17 -3.47
N CYS A 19 18.89 1.85 -2.33
CA CYS A 19 19.79 1.74 -1.19
C CYS A 19 19.95 0.31 -0.67
N ARG A 20 18.92 -0.53 -0.86
CA ARG A 20 18.91 -1.89 -0.34
C ARG A 20 19.88 -2.77 -1.10
N THR A 21 19.89 -2.68 -2.43
CA THR A 21 20.80 -3.46 -3.27
C THR A 21 22.23 -2.92 -3.19
N VAL A 22 22.39 -1.60 -3.11
CA VAL A 22 23.70 -0.93 -3.04
C VAL A 22 24.33 -1.01 -1.63
N GLY A 23 23.52 -1.12 -0.58
CA GLY A 23 23.98 -1.17 0.80
C GLY A 23 24.33 0.22 1.39
N CYS A 24 23.54 1.25 1.06
CA CYS A 24 23.74 2.59 1.63
C CYS A 24 23.35 2.61 3.12
N ASN A 25 24.36 2.62 3.99
CA ASN A 25 24.19 2.54 5.45
C ASN A 25 24.72 3.78 6.19
N GLU A 26 25.35 4.71 5.49
CA GLU A 26 25.79 5.96 6.07
C GLU A 26 24.62 6.92 6.22
N PHE A 27 24.59 7.64 7.33
CA PHE A 27 23.57 8.64 7.60
C PHE A 27 24.19 10.00 7.88
N TYR A 28 23.47 11.06 7.57
CA TYR A 28 23.83 12.43 7.92
C TYR A 28 22.62 13.21 8.42
N GLU A 29 22.88 14.18 9.30
CA GLU A 29 21.84 15.09 9.78
C GLU A 29 21.66 16.25 8.81
N ILE A 30 20.40 16.63 8.57
CA ILE A 30 20.04 17.84 7.84
C ILE A 30 18.92 18.57 8.59
N ALA A 31 18.93 19.90 8.56
CA ALA A 31 17.83 20.69 9.07
C ALA A 31 16.53 20.37 8.32
N GLU A 32 15.42 20.23 9.03
CA GLU A 32 14.11 20.05 8.40
C GLU A 32 13.61 21.40 7.87
N THR A 33 13.19 21.42 6.60
CA THR A 33 12.59 22.61 5.97
C THR A 33 11.08 22.43 5.86
N GLN A 34 10.31 23.37 6.41
CA GLN A 34 8.87 23.44 6.28
C GLN A 34 8.47 24.79 5.68
N GLU A 35 7.59 24.79 4.67
CA GLU A 35 7.14 26.03 3.99
C GLU A 35 8.30 26.94 3.53
N ARG A 36 9.42 26.33 3.09
CA ARG A 36 10.67 27.02 2.68
C ARG A 36 11.44 27.69 3.83
N ARG A 37 11.10 27.44 5.09
CA ARG A 37 11.85 27.89 6.26
C ARG A 37 12.52 26.71 6.96
N GLU A 38 13.80 26.88 7.29
CA GLU A 38 14.49 25.92 8.15
C GLU A 38 13.87 25.95 9.55
N THR A 39 13.67 24.76 10.10
CA THR A 39 13.21 24.56 11.46
C THR A 39 14.41 24.13 12.32
N PRO A 40 14.35 24.31 13.65
CA PRO A 40 15.39 23.81 14.55
C PRO A 40 15.43 22.28 14.63
N ARG A 41 14.46 21.58 14.03
CA ARG A 41 14.41 20.12 14.02
C ARG A 41 15.42 19.59 13.01
N LYS A 42 16.10 18.52 13.39
CA LYS A 42 17.00 17.78 12.51
C LYS A 42 16.35 16.47 12.11
N GLN A 43 16.57 16.08 10.85
CA GLN A 43 16.18 14.78 10.33
C GLN A 43 17.44 14.01 9.91
N LEU A 44 17.45 12.71 10.19
CA LEU A 44 18.49 11.82 9.72
C LEU A 44 18.16 11.39 8.29
N ARG A 45 19.10 11.52 7.37
CA ARG A 45 18.96 11.05 5.98
C ARG A 45 20.06 10.08 5.61
N VAL A 46 19.71 9.12 4.76
CA VAL A 46 20.67 8.18 4.18
C VAL A 46 21.56 8.94 3.21
N ARG A 47 22.88 8.74 3.32
CA ARG A 47 23.84 9.16 2.32
C ARG A 47 23.88 8.08 1.24
N HIS A 48 23.48 8.45 0.04
CA HIS A 48 23.53 7.55 -1.12
C HIS A 48 24.95 7.47 -1.67
N ALA A 49 25.32 6.30 -2.17
CA ALA A 49 26.51 6.16 -3.00
C ALA A 49 26.28 6.89 -4.34
N ASP A 50 27.35 7.40 -4.93
CA ASP A 50 27.31 8.06 -6.24
C ASP A 50 27.32 7.00 -7.36
N ASP A 51 26.18 6.35 -7.55
CA ASP A 51 25.96 5.32 -8.57
C ASP A 51 24.62 5.50 -9.28
N ASP A 52 24.44 4.74 -10.37
CA ASP A 52 23.26 4.83 -11.24
C ASP A 52 22.13 3.84 -10.88
N HIS A 53 22.04 3.36 -9.63
CA HIS A 53 21.00 2.40 -9.21
C HIS A 53 19.75 3.10 -8.66
N TYR A 54 18.75 3.26 -9.51
CA TYR A 54 17.49 3.89 -9.15
C TYR A 54 16.26 3.03 -9.48
N VAL A 55 15.30 3.06 -8.57
CA VAL A 55 13.95 2.53 -8.76
C VAL A 55 13.03 3.67 -9.18
N VAL A 56 12.39 3.50 -10.34
CA VAL A 56 11.41 4.45 -10.87
C VAL A 56 10.02 3.86 -10.78
N ASN A 57 9.09 4.59 -10.17
CA ASN A 57 7.69 4.16 -10.12
C ASN A 57 6.94 4.55 -11.40
N ILE A 58 6.84 3.62 -12.35
CA ILE A 58 6.22 3.86 -13.66
C ILE A 58 4.68 3.85 -13.68
N TYR A 59 4.02 3.54 -12.55
CA TYR A 59 2.56 3.38 -12.48
C TYR A 59 1.85 4.33 -11.51
N ALA A 60 2.53 4.85 -10.49
CA ALA A 60 1.91 5.71 -9.48
C ALA A 60 1.99 7.22 -9.79
N LEU A 61 2.39 7.59 -11.01
CA LEU A 61 2.59 8.98 -11.41
C LEU A 61 1.51 9.48 -12.36
N HIS A 62 1.14 10.75 -12.21
CA HIS A 62 0.24 11.46 -13.14
C HIS A 62 0.77 11.49 -14.59
N ASN A 63 2.07 11.23 -14.78
CA ASN A 63 2.76 11.26 -16.08
C ASN A 63 3.16 9.86 -16.58
N ALA A 64 2.52 8.79 -16.09
CA ALA A 64 2.89 7.41 -16.42
C ALA A 64 2.92 7.12 -17.94
N SER A 65 2.03 7.73 -18.72
CA SER A 65 2.00 7.60 -20.18
C SER A 65 3.25 8.21 -20.84
N ASN A 66 3.66 9.42 -20.41
CA ASN A 66 4.86 10.09 -20.92
C ASN A 66 6.12 9.33 -20.53
N LEU A 67 6.19 8.84 -19.29
CA LEU A 67 7.31 8.04 -18.79
C LEU A 67 7.49 6.73 -19.59
N ARG A 68 6.41 6.00 -19.87
CA ARG A 68 6.47 4.78 -20.71
C ARG A 68 6.81 5.05 -22.18
N ARG A 69 6.53 6.26 -22.68
CA ARG A 69 6.96 6.67 -24.03
C ARG A 69 8.45 7.03 -24.08
N ALA A 70 9.00 7.50 -22.97
CA ALA A 70 10.40 7.91 -22.85
C ALA A 70 11.35 6.73 -22.58
N ILE A 71 10.83 5.62 -22.04
CA ILE A 71 11.61 4.43 -21.67
C ILE A 71 11.34 3.31 -22.69
N ASP A 72 12.34 2.46 -22.92
CA ASP A 72 12.18 1.26 -23.75
C ASP A 72 11.01 0.38 -23.24
N ARG A 73 10.21 -0.12 -24.19
CA ARG A 73 9.09 -1.02 -23.90
C ARG A 73 9.55 -2.32 -23.24
N GLU A 74 10.77 -2.79 -23.50
CA GLU A 74 11.34 -3.99 -22.89
C GLU A 74 11.47 -3.87 -21.36
N LEU A 75 11.62 -2.65 -20.84
CA LEU A 75 11.71 -2.36 -19.40
C LEU A 75 10.35 -2.13 -18.75
N THR A 76 9.29 -1.89 -19.54
CA THR A 76 7.96 -1.51 -19.04
C THR A 76 6.87 -2.51 -19.39
N LYS A 77 7.17 -3.51 -20.22
CA LYS A 77 6.22 -4.57 -20.56
C LYS A 77 5.88 -5.39 -19.31
N PRO A 78 4.59 -5.66 -19.06
CA PRO A 78 4.21 -6.54 -17.95
C PRO A 78 4.85 -7.92 -18.10
N ILE A 79 5.52 -8.39 -17.05
CA ILE A 79 6.04 -9.75 -16.96
C ILE A 79 4.96 -10.61 -16.30
N PRO A 80 4.49 -11.69 -16.95
CA PRO A 80 3.52 -12.59 -16.33
C PRO A 80 4.09 -13.20 -15.04
N LEU A 81 3.46 -12.91 -13.90
CA LEU A 81 3.85 -13.50 -12.61
C LEU A 81 3.53 -15.00 -12.56
N TYR A 82 2.47 -15.43 -13.26
CA TYR A 82 2.04 -16.82 -13.35
C TYR A 82 1.96 -17.25 -14.81
N LYS A 83 2.52 -18.42 -15.11
CA LYS A 83 2.44 -19.05 -16.45
C LYS A 83 0.98 -19.26 -16.85
N ASP A 84 0.18 -19.82 -15.95
CA ASP A 84 -1.28 -19.91 -16.07
C ASP A 84 -1.94 -18.95 -15.09
N ARG A 85 -2.25 -17.75 -15.58
CA ARG A 85 -2.96 -16.73 -14.82
C ARG A 85 -4.34 -17.23 -14.38
N ARG A 86 -5.03 -18.03 -15.21
CA ARG A 86 -6.40 -18.45 -14.92
C ARG A 86 -6.44 -19.45 -13.78
N ALA A 87 -5.59 -20.48 -13.83
CA ALA A 87 -5.48 -21.46 -12.76
C ALA A 87 -5.13 -20.80 -11.42
N HIS A 88 -4.20 -19.82 -11.40
CA HIS A 88 -3.85 -19.11 -10.18
C HIS A 88 -5.02 -18.30 -9.61
N HIS A 89 -5.79 -17.63 -10.47
CA HIS A 89 -6.98 -16.88 -10.05
C HIS A 89 -8.06 -17.81 -9.50
N ASP A 90 -8.31 -18.93 -10.16
CA ASP A 90 -9.32 -19.91 -9.73
C ASP A 90 -8.92 -20.54 -8.37
N ALA A 91 -7.65 -20.90 -8.19
CA ALA A 91 -7.13 -21.40 -6.91
C ALA A 91 -7.26 -20.36 -5.79
N SER A 92 -6.92 -19.09 -6.07
CA SER A 92 -7.05 -18.00 -5.11
C SER A 92 -8.51 -17.72 -4.75
N ALA A 93 -9.43 -17.78 -5.72
CA ALA A 93 -10.85 -17.62 -5.49
C ALA A 93 -11.42 -18.75 -4.63
N THR A 94 -11.03 -20.00 -4.89
CA THR A 94 -11.42 -21.17 -4.07
C THR A 94 -10.95 -20.99 -2.62
N ARG A 95 -9.68 -20.62 -2.41
CA ARG A 95 -9.14 -20.34 -1.06
C ARG A 95 -9.93 -19.25 -0.34
N LEU A 96 -10.27 -18.16 -1.04
CA LEU A 96 -11.03 -17.06 -0.46
C LEU A 96 -12.47 -17.46 -0.09
N ARG A 97 -13.13 -18.30 -0.89
CA ARG A 97 -14.47 -18.82 -0.58
C ARG A 97 -14.43 -19.70 0.66
N ALA A 98 -13.52 -20.66 0.73
CA ALA A 98 -13.37 -21.51 1.90
C ALA A 98 -13.10 -20.71 3.19
N GLN A 99 -12.29 -19.65 3.13
CA GLN A 99 -12.07 -18.76 4.26
C GLN A 99 -13.34 -18.02 4.70
N LYS A 100 -14.21 -17.62 3.75
CA LYS A 100 -15.48 -16.96 4.07
C LYS A 100 -16.49 -17.93 4.66
N ASP A 101 -16.57 -19.14 4.12
CA ASP A 101 -17.48 -20.17 4.62
C ASP A 101 -17.10 -20.54 6.06
N ALA A 102 -15.81 -20.77 6.32
CA ALA A 102 -15.30 -21.00 7.68
C ALA A 102 -15.55 -19.81 8.64
N ALA A 103 -15.48 -18.57 8.15
CA ALA A 103 -15.79 -17.37 8.95
C ALA A 103 -17.29 -17.26 9.26
N ASN A 104 -18.17 -17.68 8.35
CA ASN A 104 -19.61 -17.70 8.58
C ASN A 104 -20.00 -18.83 9.55
N ASP A 105 -19.30 -19.96 9.51
CA ASP A 105 -19.55 -21.11 10.40
C ASP A 105 -19.19 -20.80 11.87
N VAL A 106 -18.17 -19.98 12.13
CA VAL A 106 -17.85 -19.52 13.50
C VAL A 106 -18.83 -18.47 14.03
N ASP A 107 -19.47 -17.68 13.16
CA ASP A 107 -20.51 -16.72 13.55
C ASP A 107 -21.89 -17.40 13.76
N ALA A 108 -22.06 -18.65 13.32
CA ALA A 108 -23.30 -19.45 13.47
C ALA A 108 -23.42 -20.21 14.81
N VAL A 109 -22.41 -20.18 15.68
CA VAL A 109 -22.50 -20.73 17.04
C VAL A 109 -23.24 -19.72 17.92
N ALA A 110 -24.56 -19.84 17.92
CA ALA A 110 -25.49 -19.03 18.68
C ALA A 110 -25.27 -19.13 20.21
N VAL A 111 -25.35 -17.97 20.85
CA VAL A 111 -25.48 -17.74 22.30
C VAL A 111 -26.57 -18.64 22.89
N PRO A 112 -26.34 -19.35 24.01
CA PRO A 112 -27.38 -20.16 24.64
C PRO A 112 -28.52 -19.27 25.16
N ALA A 113 -29.76 -19.64 24.79
CA ALA A 113 -30.98 -18.98 25.25
C ALA A 113 -31.16 -19.16 26.77
N GLY A 114 -31.12 -18.06 27.51
CA GLY A 114 -31.58 -18.00 28.91
C GLY A 114 -33.11 -17.84 28.98
N PRO A 115 -33.77 -18.38 30.03
CA PRO A 115 -35.23 -18.38 30.12
C PRO A 115 -35.76 -16.98 30.47
N GLY A 116 -37.01 -16.74 30.08
CA GLY A 116 -37.63 -15.42 29.99
C GLY A 116 -38.02 -14.78 31.32
N GLU A 117 -38.48 -13.53 31.24
CA GLU A 117 -39.84 -13.10 31.64
C GLU A 117 -39.98 -11.57 31.54
N VAL A 118 -41.08 -11.13 30.88
CA VAL A 118 -41.97 -9.97 31.12
C VAL A 118 -41.37 -8.53 31.24
N ASN A 119 -41.97 -7.42 30.78
CA ASN A 119 -43.36 -7.07 30.48
C ASN A 119 -43.42 -5.84 29.55
N ALA A 120 -44.58 -5.66 28.92
CA ALA A 120 -44.97 -4.51 28.13
C ALA A 120 -45.17 -3.24 28.97
N ASP A 121 -45.19 -2.09 28.28
CA ASP A 121 -45.56 -0.74 28.73
C ASP A 121 -44.43 0.17 29.21
N THR A 122 -43.85 0.93 28.29
CA THR A 122 -43.62 2.39 28.46
C THR A 122 -43.56 3.05 27.08
N VAL A 123 -44.43 4.04 26.93
CA VAL A 123 -44.64 4.88 25.76
C VAL A 123 -43.58 5.99 25.69
N GLN A 124 -43.36 6.47 24.45
CA GLN A 124 -42.99 7.85 24.04
C GLN A 124 -41.54 8.20 23.68
N GLN A 125 -41.38 8.45 22.37
CA GLN A 125 -40.68 9.58 21.73
C GLN A 125 -39.17 9.75 21.95
N SER A 126 -38.40 9.59 20.88
CA SER A 126 -37.73 10.72 20.21
C SER A 126 -37.00 10.28 18.94
N GLN A 127 -36.97 11.20 17.98
CA GLN A 127 -36.45 11.05 16.63
C GLN A 127 -34.91 10.94 16.62
N ALA A 128 -34.37 10.03 15.81
CA ALA A 128 -33.05 10.15 15.22
C ALA A 128 -33.08 9.44 13.86
N GLU A 129 -32.82 10.19 12.79
CA GLU A 129 -32.63 9.63 11.46
C GLU A 129 -31.50 8.59 11.45
N PRO A 130 -31.56 7.53 10.61
CA PRO A 130 -30.49 6.57 10.52
C PRO A 130 -29.24 7.23 9.91
N GLY A 131 -28.31 7.58 10.78
CA GLY A 131 -26.95 7.94 10.41
C GLY A 131 -26.34 6.88 9.51
N ARG A 132 -25.63 7.34 8.48
CA ARG A 132 -24.81 6.58 7.55
C ARG A 132 -24.08 5.43 8.26
N PRO A 133 -24.08 4.18 7.72
CA PRO A 133 -23.44 3.05 8.40
C PRO A 133 -21.99 3.38 8.71
N GLY A 134 -21.68 3.36 10.02
CA GLY A 134 -20.38 3.68 10.57
C GLY A 134 -19.28 2.85 9.89
N LYS A 135 -18.17 3.52 9.57
CA LYS A 135 -16.98 2.89 8.99
C LYS A 135 -16.57 1.72 9.90
N ARG A 136 -16.66 0.48 9.38
CA ARG A 136 -16.09 -0.72 10.00
C ARG A 136 -14.67 -0.40 10.48
N ARG A 137 -14.46 -0.43 11.80
CA ARG A 137 -13.11 -0.37 12.39
C ARG A 137 -12.32 -1.53 11.82
N ARG A 138 -11.31 -1.24 10.98
CA ARG A 138 -10.36 -2.25 10.52
C ARG A 138 -9.63 -2.76 11.77
N LYS A 139 -9.83 -4.04 12.12
CA LYS A 139 -9.01 -4.72 13.13
C LYS A 139 -7.55 -4.62 12.66
N ALA A 140 -6.68 -4.13 13.56
CA ALA A 140 -5.25 -4.10 13.33
C ALA A 140 -4.75 -5.55 13.23
N TRP A 141 -4.27 -5.94 12.06
CA TRP A 141 -3.50 -7.16 11.91
C TRP A 141 -2.10 -6.86 12.45
N LEU A 142 -1.76 -7.41 13.62
CA LEU A 142 -0.36 -7.66 13.96
C LEU A 142 0.12 -8.70 12.94
N PHE A 143 1.00 -8.29 12.04
CA PHE A 143 1.82 -9.20 11.27
C PHE A 143 2.87 -9.77 12.22
N GLU A 144 2.62 -10.97 12.74
CA GLU A 144 3.70 -11.85 13.16
C GLU A 144 4.22 -12.50 11.86
N LEU A 145 5.38 -12.02 11.42
CA LEU A 145 6.10 -12.57 10.28
C LEU A 145 6.69 -13.91 10.73
N ASP A 146 6.00 -15.00 10.41
CA ASP A 146 6.67 -16.30 10.36
C ASP A 146 7.75 -16.23 9.28
N ALA A 147 8.98 -16.11 9.78
CA ALA A 147 10.20 -16.20 9.02
C ALA A 147 10.39 -17.66 8.60
N ASP A 148 9.75 -18.07 7.50
CA ASP A 148 10.19 -19.19 6.67
C ASP A 148 9.27 -19.29 5.46
N MET A 149 9.77 -18.84 4.30
CA MET A 149 9.45 -19.32 2.93
C MET A 149 9.66 -18.23 1.88
N ILE A 150 10.93 -17.97 1.52
CA ILE A 150 11.28 -17.53 0.16
C ILE A 150 12.53 -18.30 -0.24
N HIS A 151 12.33 -19.48 -0.86
CA HIS A 151 13.33 -20.04 -1.76
C HIS A 151 13.12 -19.45 -3.15
N LEU A 152 14.22 -18.90 -3.67
CA LEU A 152 14.42 -18.34 -5.00
C LEU A 152 14.00 -19.30 -6.12
N VAL A 153 13.47 -18.74 -7.22
CA VAL A 153 14.15 -18.66 -8.52
C VAL A 153 13.82 -17.31 -9.15
#